data_AF-A0A3B0T313-F1
#
_entry.id   AF-A0A3B0T313-F1
#
_cell.length_a   1.000
_cell.length_b   1.000
_cell.length_c   1.000
_cell.angle_alpha   90.00
_cell.angle_beta   90.00
_cell.angle_gamma   90.00
#
_symmetry.space_group_name_H-M   'P 1'
#
loop_
_entity.id
_entity.type
_entity.pdbx_description
1 polymer ?
#
loop_
_entity_poly.entity_id
_entity_poly.type
_entity_poly.pdbx_seq_one_letter_code
_entity_poly.pdbx_strand_id
1 'polypeptide(L)'
;MDLLETQASHAGISCEIMPSGASHDSAVFANAGVPSVMVFVRNDKGSHNPHEAMEFSDFFAGAEVLSRALWEAANLTGEIPS
;
A
#
# COMPACT_ATOMS: atom_id res chain seq x y z
N MET A 1 -8.50 -6.66 -10.41
CA MET A 1 -7.20 -6.62 -9.72
C MET A 1 -7.17 -5.28 -9.04
N ASP A 2 -6.89 -5.23 -7.75
CA ASP A 2 -6.84 -3.98 -6.98
C ASP A 2 -5.87 -2.99 -7.67
N LEU A 3 -6.12 -1.69 -7.55
CA LEU A 3 -5.26 -0.63 -8.08
C LEU A 3 -3.80 -0.85 -7.66
N LEU A 4 -3.55 -1.19 -6.40
CA LEU A 4 -2.19 -1.41 -5.89
C LEU A 4 -1.53 -2.63 -6.53
N GLU A 5 -2.23 -3.75 -6.61
CA GLU A 5 -1.70 -4.96 -7.23
C GLU A 5 -1.36 -4.71 -8.71
N THR A 6 -2.23 -4.00 -9.42
CA THR A 6 -2.01 -3.64 -10.83
C THR A 6 -0.75 -2.79 -10.98
N GLN A 7 -0.56 -1.78 -10.13
CA GLN A 7 0.63 -0.94 -10.17
C GLN A 7 1.91 -1.68 -9.75
N ALA A 8 1.82 -2.61 -8.79
CA ALA A 8 2.93 -3.48 -8.43
C ALA A 8 3.36 -4.37 -9.61
N SER A 9 2.39 -4.97 -10.31
CA SER A 9 2.64 -5.76 -11.52
C SER A 9 3.30 -4.93 -12.62
N HIS A 10 2.80 -3.71 -12.89
CA HIS A 10 3.40 -2.79 -13.87
C HIS A 10 4.82 -2.34 -13.51
N ALA A 11 5.15 -2.30 -12.22
CA ALA A 11 6.50 -1.98 -11.73
C ALA A 11 7.42 -3.22 -11.67
N GLY A 12 6.90 -4.43 -11.92
CA GLY A 12 7.66 -5.68 -11.75
C GLY A 12 7.97 -6.01 -10.29
N ILE A 13 7.17 -5.49 -9.35
CA ILE A 13 7.34 -5.67 -7.91
C ILE A 13 6.41 -6.80 -7.44
N SER A 14 6.99 -7.84 -6.83
CA SER A 14 6.20 -8.91 -6.21
C SER A 14 5.53 -8.39 -4.94
N CYS A 15 4.23 -8.65 -4.78
CA CYS A 15 3.47 -8.30 -3.58
C CYS A 15 2.66 -9.49 -3.06
N GLU A 16 2.28 -9.43 -1.79
CA GLU A 16 1.40 -10.38 -1.13
C GLU A 16 0.20 -9.61 -0.55
N ILE A 17 -1.01 -10.15 -0.73
CA ILE A 17 -2.21 -9.62 -0.07
C ILE A 17 -2.26 -10.19 1.33
N MET A 18 -2.34 -9.31 2.33
CA MET A 18 -2.45 -9.74 3.71
C MET A 18 -3.42 -8.86 4.51
N PRO A 19 -4.14 -9.44 5.49
CA PRO A 19 -4.94 -8.65 6.41
C PRO A 19 -4.04 -7.80 7.30
N SER A 20 -4.45 -6.56 7.58
CA SER A 20 -3.79 -5.75 8.60
C SER A 20 -4.03 -6.35 9.98
N GLY A 21 -2.96 -6.76 10.67
CA GLY A 21 -3.02 -7.22 12.07
C GLY A 21 -3.17 -6.10 13.11
N ALA A 22 -3.07 -4.83 12.68
CA ALA A 22 -3.14 -3.66 13.54
C ALA A 22 -4.23 -2.67 13.07
N SER A 23 -4.65 -1.77 13.96
CA SER A 23 -5.56 -0.67 13.65
C SER A 23 -4.83 0.46 12.94
N HIS A 24 -5.44 0.99 11.87
CA HIS A 24 -4.93 2.12 11.09
C HIS A 24 -6.06 3.10 10.75
N ASP A 25 -5.72 4.36 10.51
CA ASP A 25 -6.68 5.40 10.12
C ASP A 25 -7.42 5.05 8.82
N SER A 26 -6.75 4.33 7.91
CA SER A 26 -7.35 3.82 6.67
C SER A 26 -8.59 2.96 6.91
N ALA A 27 -8.65 2.21 8.02
CA ALA A 27 -9.83 1.41 8.37
C ALA A 27 -11.02 2.30 8.73
N VAL A 28 -10.77 3.45 9.38
CA VAL A 28 -11.81 4.45 9.69
C VAL A 28 -12.36 5.04 8.40
N PHE A 29 -11.48 5.43 7.46
CA PHE A 29 -11.89 5.96 6.16
C PHE A 29 -12.67 4.96 5.33
N ALA A 30 -12.19 3.72 5.25
CA ALA A 30 -12.90 2.63 4.56
C ALA A 30 -14.32 2.43 5.15
N ASN A 31 -14.45 2.40 6.48
CA ASN A 31 -15.74 2.24 7.14
C ASN A 31 -16.68 3.45 6.95
N ALA A 32 -16.14 4.62 6.65
CA ALA A 32 -16.90 5.82 6.28
C ALA A 32 -17.28 5.85 4.78
N GLY A 33 -16.94 4.82 4.00
CA GLY A 33 -17.22 4.74 2.57
C GLY A 33 -16.21 5.49 1.69
N VAL A 34 -15.07 5.91 2.24
CA VAL A 34 -13.97 6.51 1.46
C VAL A 34 -13.08 5.38 0.92
N PRO A 35 -12.90 5.25 -0.42
CA PRO A 35 -11.99 4.26 -0.98
C PRO A 35 -10.59 4.40 -0.37
N SER A 36 -10.11 3.33 0.25
CA SER A 36 -8.88 3.33 1.05
C SER A 36 -8.11 2.05 0.81
N VAL A 37 -6.79 2.18 0.68
CA VAL A 37 -5.86 1.07 0.48
C VAL A 37 -4.62 1.26 1.34
N MET A 38 -3.87 0.19 1.58
CA MET A 38 -2.62 0.23 2.33
C MET A 38 -1.52 -0.53 1.59
N VAL A 39 -0.30 0.02 1.64
CA VAL A 39 0.92 -0.68 1.22
C VAL A 39 1.73 -0.97 2.46
N PHE A 40 2.04 -2.25 2.69
CA PHE A 40 2.94 -2.66 3.77
C PHE A 40 4.36 -2.83 3.22
N VAL A 41 5.33 -2.38 4.00
CA VAL A 41 6.76 -2.57 3.72
C VAL A 41 7.28 -3.67 4.63
N ARG A 42 8.09 -4.57 4.07
CA ARG A 42 8.69 -5.67 4.82
C ARG A 42 9.58 -5.13 5.94
N ASN A 43 9.38 -5.67 7.13
CA ASN A 43 10.20 -5.46 8.31
C ASN A 43 10.30 -6.80 9.06
N ASP A 44 11.48 -7.39 9.11
CA ASP A 44 11.73 -8.69 9.75
C ASP A 44 12.03 -8.59 11.26
N LYS A 45 12.13 -7.37 11.80
CA LYS A 45 12.36 -7.08 13.23
C LYS A 45 11.08 -6.75 13.99
N GLY A 46 9.95 -6.66 13.28
CA GLY A 46 8.68 -6.23 13.84
C GLY A 46 8.67 -4.73 14.18
N SER A 47 7.50 -4.25 14.59
CA SER A 47 7.29 -2.83 14.93
C SER A 47 7.35 -2.59 16.45
N HIS A 48 7.35 -1.32 16.86
CA HIS A 48 7.26 -0.87 18.26
C HIS A 48 8.40 -1.38 19.16
N ASN A 49 9.61 -1.49 18.60
CA ASN A 49 10.78 -1.87 19.37
C ASN A 49 12.04 -1.14 18.88
N PRO A 50 13.10 -1.03 19.71
CA PRO A 50 14.31 -0.28 19.35
C PRO A 50 15.08 -0.83 18.14
N HIS A 51 14.80 -2.06 17.71
CA HIS A 51 15.45 -2.71 16.57
C HIS A 51 14.57 -2.70 15.32
N GLU A 52 13.41 -2.03 15.35
CA GLU A 52 12.55 -1.84 14.20
C GLU A 52 13.35 -1.26 13.03
N ALA A 53 13.37 -1.99 11.91
CA ALA A 53 14.17 -1.65 10.73
C ALA A 53 13.53 -2.24 9.47
N MET A 54 13.82 -1.61 8.33
CA MET A 54 13.44 -2.09 7.01
C MET A 54 14.61 -1.90 6.06
N GLU A 55 14.70 -2.75 5.04
CA GLU A 55 15.65 -2.55 3.95
C GLU A 55 15.18 -1.39 3.07
N PHE A 56 16.10 -0.50 2.69
CA PHE A 56 15.75 0.64 1.83
C PHE A 56 15.18 0.19 0.49
N SER A 57 15.59 -0.97 -0.03
CA SER A 57 15.01 -1.54 -1.26
C SER A 57 13.52 -1.84 -1.12
N ASP A 58 13.09 -2.38 0.04
CA ASP A 58 11.68 -2.67 0.31
C ASP A 58 10.90 -1.36 0.48
N PHE A 59 11.49 -0.37 1.13
CA PHE A 59 10.91 0.96 1.25
C PHE A 59 10.69 1.62 -0.12
N PHE A 60 11.71 1.62 -0.98
CA PHE A 60 11.59 2.20 -2.32
C PHE A 60 10.56 1.46 -3.18
N ALA A 61 10.50 0.13 -3.10
CA ALA A 61 9.47 -0.65 -3.79
C ALA A 61 8.06 -0.25 -3.33
N GLY A 62 7.82 -0.15 -2.02
CA GLY A 62 6.52 0.29 -1.48
C GLY A 62 6.17 1.72 -1.89
N ALA A 63 7.14 2.65 -1.81
CA ALA A 63 6.95 4.04 -2.23
C ALA A 63 6.67 4.16 -3.73
N GLU A 64 7.32 3.37 -4.57
CA GLU A 64 7.06 3.34 -6.02
C GLU A 64 5.62 2.91 -6.31
N VAL A 65 5.16 1.79 -5.75
CA VAL A 65 3.78 1.32 -5.95
C VAL A 65 2.76 2.35 -5.48
N LEU A 66 2.97 2.92 -4.29
CA LEU A 66 2.10 3.97 -3.76
C LEU A 66 2.06 5.20 -4.67
N SER A 67 3.22 5.67 -5.14
CA SER A 67 3.31 6.85 -6.02
C SER A 67 2.57 6.64 -7.35
N ARG A 68 2.72 5.46 -7.95
CA ARG A 68 2.04 5.08 -9.20
C ARG A 68 0.53 4.99 -9.01
N ALA A 69 0.08 4.41 -7.89
CA ALA A 69 -1.34 4.31 -7.57
C ALA A 69 -1.98 5.68 -7.30
N LEU A 70 -1.29 6.56 -6.56
CA LEU A 70 -1.76 7.93 -6.35
C LEU A 70 -1.81 8.73 -7.65
N TRP A 71 -0.80 8.58 -8.51
CA TRP A 71 -0.80 9.21 -9.83
C TRP A 71 -1.97 8.75 -10.68
N GLU A 72 -2.22 7.44 -10.73
CA GLU A 72 -3.37 6.89 -11.45
C GLU A 72 -4.68 7.41 -10.86
N ALA A 73 -4.88 7.28 -9.55
CA ALA A 73 -6.10 7.72 -8.87
C ALA A 73 -6.39 9.22 -9.05
N ALA A 74 -5.36 10.06 -9.09
CA ALA A 74 -5.50 11.50 -9.31
C ALA A 74 -5.85 11.85 -10.77
N ASN A 75 -5.52 10.98 -11.72
CA ASN A 75 -5.73 11.20 -13.15
C ASN A 75 -6.89 10.39 -13.74
N LEU A 76 -7.52 9.50 -12.97
CA LEU A 76 -8.77 8.87 -13.34
C LEU A 76 -9.86 9.95 -13.47
N THR A 77 -10.28 10.23 -14.71
CA THR A 77 -11.50 11.00 -14.97
C THR A 77 -12.71 10.07 -14.82
N GLY A 78 -13.15 9.81 -13.57
CA GLY A 78 -14.28 8.92 -13.26
C GLY A 78 -14.09 8.14 -11.96
N GLU A 79 -15.09 7.31 -11.59
CA GLU A 79 -15.08 6.49 -10.37
C GLU A 79 -13.81 5.61 -10.28
N ILE A 80 -13.21 5.56 -9.08
CA ILE A 80 -12.10 4.65 -8.78
C ILE A 80 -12.65 3.22 -8.89
N PRO A 81 -12.11 2.36 -9.79
CA PRO A 81 -12.61 1.00 -9.94
C PRO A 81 -12.49 0.23 -8.62
N SER A 82 -13.59 -0.42 -8.23
CA SER A 82 -13.69 -1.31 -7.06
C SER A 82 -12.73 -2.49 -7.12
#